data_AF-A0A023X4C2-F1
#
_entry.id   AF-A0A023X4C2-F1
#
_cell.length_a   1.000
_cell.length_b   1.000
_cell.length_c   1.000
_cell.angle_alpha   90.00
_cell.angle_beta   90.00
_cell.angle_gamma   90.00
#
_symmetry.space_group_name_H-M   'P 1'
#
loop_
_entity.id
_entity.type
_entity.pdbx_description
1 polymer ?
#
loop_
_entity_poly.entity_id
_entity_poly.type
_entity_poly.pdbx_seq_one_letter_code
_entity_poly.pdbx_strand_id
1 'polypeptide(L)'
;MRFVGCAPAWRPGESGEGTSCLVVLDERGSIIHNSFVGSAEEISSAVEAHAGEGCLVGLDAPLAVPNERGTRKVEKVLARLSLPAYSASRRMFDGPPFMEEVLQALEAAGFEYTDYPFPGERGRYVVEVDSQATLKVILFERAGDGGADASEVAAKLKELPEARLRKGNKSARAEAIKSAISTLWDTKGLRLRTGNLSGDIGSPENVDVSKLDVSAEMTHAELDRVVSLVEGILAAYTVHRHWKGRGSAVVGLGDEGSVLLPANEALQRALAEECRVSKVAYV
;
A
#
# COMPACT_ATOMS: atom_id res chain seq x y z
N MET A 1 9.31 7.76 -15.80
CA MET A 1 8.30 7.14 -14.92
C MET A 1 8.38 7.68 -13.51
N ARG A 2 7.22 7.90 -12.89
CA ARG A 2 7.07 8.09 -11.43
C ARG A 2 6.21 6.98 -10.84
N PHE A 3 6.40 6.76 -9.55
CA PHE A 3 5.65 5.76 -8.78
C PHE A 3 5.05 6.47 -7.59
N VAL A 4 3.72 6.50 -7.52
CA VAL A 4 3.01 7.21 -6.47
C VAL A 4 2.34 6.18 -5.58
N GLY A 5 2.57 6.28 -4.29
CA GLY A 5 1.80 5.55 -3.28
C GLY A 5 0.87 6.51 -2.59
N CYS A 6 -0.40 6.14 -2.46
CA CYS A 6 -1.36 6.88 -1.67
C CYS A 6 -1.82 6.00 -0.50
N ALA A 7 -1.75 6.53 0.71
CA ALA A 7 -2.47 6.01 1.87
C ALA A 7 -3.70 6.90 2.10
N PRO A 8 -4.86 6.59 1.49
CA PRO A 8 -6.00 7.48 1.56
C PRO A 8 -6.71 7.37 2.92
N ALA A 9 -7.38 8.43 3.33
CA ALA A 9 -8.29 8.42 4.48
C ALA A 9 -9.62 7.76 4.10
N TRP A 10 -9.58 6.48 3.71
CA TRP A 10 -10.72 5.75 3.15
C TRP A 10 -11.52 4.95 4.19
N ARG A 11 -10.99 4.77 5.40
CA ARG A 11 -11.51 3.80 6.36
C ARG A 11 -12.93 4.15 6.80
N PRO A 12 -13.78 3.14 7.10
CA PRO A 12 -15.09 3.37 7.69
C PRO A 12 -15.03 4.32 8.89
N GLY A 13 -15.80 5.41 8.84
CA GLY A 13 -15.82 6.46 9.87
C GLY A 13 -14.76 7.57 9.73
N GLU A 14 -13.79 7.43 8.83
CA GLU A 14 -12.79 8.45 8.47
C GLU A 14 -12.86 8.84 6.98
N SER A 15 -13.66 8.10 6.21
CA SER A 15 -13.81 8.15 4.76
C SER A 15 -14.12 9.55 4.25
N GLY A 16 -13.16 10.21 3.59
CA GLY A 16 -13.31 11.53 2.98
C GLY A 16 -13.25 12.72 3.94
N GLU A 17 -13.17 12.49 5.26
CA GLU A 17 -13.03 13.55 6.27
C GLU A 17 -11.59 13.66 6.80
N GLY A 18 -10.80 12.59 6.68
CA GLY A 18 -9.40 12.54 7.11
C GLY A 18 -8.41 13.06 6.07
N THR A 19 -7.13 13.07 6.45
CA THR A 19 -6.02 13.44 5.56
C THR A 19 -5.37 12.20 4.97
N SER A 20 -5.29 12.15 3.65
CA SER A 20 -4.57 11.18 2.85
C SER A 20 -3.09 11.57 2.72
N CYS A 21 -2.21 10.58 2.56
CA CYS A 21 -0.78 10.82 2.32
C CYS A 21 -0.35 10.29 0.96
N LEU A 22 0.30 11.12 0.15
CA LEU A 22 0.95 10.73 -1.09
C LEU A 22 2.46 10.67 -0.91
N VAL A 23 3.10 9.69 -1.54
CA VAL A 23 4.55 9.53 -1.60
C VAL A 23 4.96 9.24 -3.03
N VAL A 24 5.96 9.95 -3.53
CA VAL A 24 6.43 9.84 -4.91
C VAL A 24 7.85 9.30 -4.94
N LEU A 25 8.05 8.20 -5.66
CA LEU A 25 9.37 7.66 -5.98
C LEU A 25 9.78 7.99 -7.41
N ASP A 26 11.07 8.20 -7.60
CA ASP A 26 11.70 8.18 -8.92
C ASP A 26 12.02 6.74 -9.40
N GLU A 27 12.51 6.62 -10.65
CA GLU A 27 12.90 5.32 -11.20
C GLU A 27 14.05 4.62 -10.45
N ARG A 28 14.81 5.36 -9.63
CA ARG A 28 15.89 4.81 -8.81
C ARG A 28 15.38 4.33 -7.44
N GLY A 29 14.09 4.53 -7.16
CA GLY A 29 13.44 4.20 -5.90
C GLY A 29 13.65 5.24 -4.80
N SER A 30 14.07 6.46 -5.16
CA SER A 30 14.29 7.56 -4.24
C SER A 30 12.99 8.30 -3.98
N ILE A 31 12.68 8.58 -2.71
CA ILE A 31 11.57 9.46 -2.35
C ILE A 31 11.92 10.89 -2.79
N ILE A 32 11.15 11.43 -3.73
CA ILE A 32 11.38 12.78 -4.26
C ILE A 32 10.33 13.79 -3.77
N HIS A 33 9.20 13.31 -3.27
CA HIS A 33 8.13 14.13 -2.73
C HIS A 33 7.24 13.28 -1.81
N ASN A 34 6.62 13.93 -0.84
CA ASN A 34 5.42 13.45 -0.18
C ASN A 34 4.56 14.64 0.22
N SER A 35 3.25 14.44 0.33
CA SER A 35 2.31 15.47 0.70
C SER A 35 1.11 14.88 1.42
N PHE A 36 0.37 15.76 2.09
CA PHE A 36 -0.82 15.42 2.83
C PHE A 36 -1.99 16.22 2.27
N VAL A 37 -3.03 15.51 1.82
CA VAL A 37 -4.17 16.08 1.09
C VAL A 37 -5.48 15.50 1.61
N GLY A 38 -6.59 16.24 1.51
CA GLY A 38 -7.89 15.83 2.04
C GLY A 38 -8.82 15.21 1.00
N SER A 39 -9.03 15.87 -0.15
CA SER A 39 -10.09 15.49 -1.10
C SER A 39 -9.60 14.60 -2.25
N ALA A 40 -10.56 13.98 -2.96
CA ALA A 40 -10.29 13.21 -4.18
C ALA A 40 -9.62 14.09 -5.27
N GLU A 41 -10.05 15.34 -5.44
CA GLU A 41 -9.48 16.30 -6.38
C GLU A 41 -8.06 16.71 -5.98
N GLU A 42 -7.81 16.89 -4.68
CA GLU A 42 -6.46 17.19 -4.19
C GLU A 42 -5.51 16.01 -4.39
N ILE A 43 -5.99 14.77 -4.18
CA ILE A 43 -5.24 13.54 -4.50
C ILE A 43 -4.92 13.51 -6.00
N SER A 44 -5.92 13.66 -6.87
CA SER A 44 -5.74 13.62 -8.32
C SER A 44 -4.77 14.71 -8.80
N SER A 45 -4.93 15.94 -8.32
CA SER A 45 -4.04 17.06 -8.65
C SER A 45 -2.59 16.81 -8.21
N ALA A 46 -2.39 16.26 -7.01
CA ALA A 46 -1.06 15.90 -6.51
C ALA A 46 -0.42 14.78 -7.33
N VAL A 47 -1.18 13.77 -7.75
CA VAL A 47 -0.69 12.73 -8.67
C VAL A 47 -0.32 13.33 -10.03
N GLU A 48 -1.19 14.16 -10.61
CA GLU A 48 -1.00 14.76 -11.94
C GLU A 48 0.27 15.62 -12.00
N ALA A 49 0.55 16.39 -10.94
CA ALA A 49 1.76 17.21 -10.82
C ALA A 49 3.07 16.40 -10.97
N HIS A 50 3.01 15.08 -10.74
CA HIS A 50 4.15 14.18 -10.87
C HIS A 50 4.04 13.20 -12.05
N ALA A 51 2.96 13.24 -12.83
CA ALA A 51 2.67 12.20 -13.82
C ALA A 51 3.74 12.06 -14.93
N GLY A 52 4.46 13.14 -15.25
CA GLY A 52 5.56 13.16 -16.22
C GLY A 52 5.22 12.42 -17.53
N GLU A 53 6.18 11.65 -18.04
CA GLU A 53 6.03 10.75 -19.20
C GLU A 53 5.30 9.43 -18.89
N GLY A 54 4.86 9.23 -17.64
CA GLY A 54 4.18 8.02 -17.18
C GLY A 54 4.29 7.85 -15.67
N CYS A 55 3.22 7.34 -15.09
CA CYS A 55 3.01 7.27 -13.66
C CYS A 55 2.18 6.04 -13.29
N LEU A 56 2.70 5.24 -12.37
CA LEU A 56 1.97 4.12 -11.79
C LEU A 56 1.63 4.45 -10.34
N VAL A 57 0.34 4.42 -10.02
CA VAL A 57 -0.21 4.81 -8.72
C VAL A 57 -0.70 3.56 -7.99
N GLY A 58 -0.16 3.30 -6.80
CA GLY A 58 -0.68 2.30 -5.87
C GLY A 58 -1.53 2.98 -4.81
N LEU A 59 -2.82 2.63 -4.76
CA LEU A 59 -3.76 3.12 -3.75
C LEU A 59 -3.91 2.05 -2.65
N ASP A 60 -3.55 2.40 -1.41
CA ASP A 60 -3.62 1.52 -0.24
C ASP A 60 -5.06 1.41 0.30
N ALA A 61 -5.97 0.94 -0.53
CA ALA A 61 -7.40 0.85 -0.24
C ALA A 61 -8.12 -0.09 -1.20
N PRO A 62 -9.23 -0.73 -0.76
CA PRO A 62 -10.18 -1.40 -1.64
C PRO A 62 -10.71 -0.46 -2.74
N LEU A 63 -10.46 -0.79 -4.00
CA LEU A 63 -10.90 -0.01 -5.17
C LEU A 63 -12.21 -0.52 -5.75
N ALA A 64 -12.41 -1.84 -5.75
CA ALA A 64 -13.70 -2.45 -6.07
C ALA A 64 -14.29 -3.14 -4.83
N VAL A 65 -15.47 -2.66 -4.40
CA VAL A 65 -16.23 -3.20 -3.25
C VAL A 65 -17.64 -3.59 -3.72
N PRO A 66 -17.79 -4.74 -4.40
CA PRO A 66 -19.08 -5.17 -4.95
C PRO A 66 -20.02 -5.76 -3.90
N ASN A 67 -19.48 -6.22 -2.77
CA ASN A 67 -20.23 -6.93 -1.75
C ASN A 67 -20.94 -5.98 -0.78
N GLU A 68 -22.25 -6.18 -0.63
CA GLU A 68 -23.05 -5.47 0.37
C GLU A 68 -22.59 -5.73 1.81
N ARG A 69 -22.16 -6.96 2.09
CA ARG A 69 -21.66 -7.40 3.41
C ARG A 69 -20.52 -8.40 3.27
N GLY A 70 -19.77 -8.58 4.35
CA GLY A 70 -18.75 -9.62 4.46
C GLY A 70 -17.42 -9.20 3.83
N THR A 71 -16.71 -10.18 3.27
CA THR A 71 -15.30 -10.07 2.88
C THR A 71 -15.16 -10.49 1.41
N ARG A 72 -14.40 -9.72 0.62
CA ARG A 72 -14.13 -10.00 -0.80
C ARG A 72 -13.36 -11.32 -0.95
N LYS A 73 -13.45 -11.95 -2.12
CA LYS A 73 -12.74 -13.22 -2.35
C LYS A 73 -11.22 -13.05 -2.28
N VAL A 74 -10.70 -11.94 -2.81
CA VAL A 74 -9.27 -11.59 -2.72
C VAL A 74 -8.79 -11.54 -1.26
N GLU A 75 -9.53 -10.87 -0.38
CA GLU A 75 -9.20 -10.77 1.05
C GLU A 75 -9.20 -12.14 1.74
N LYS A 76 -10.10 -13.05 1.34
CA LYS A 76 -10.11 -14.44 1.87
C LYS A 76 -8.87 -15.23 1.46
N VAL A 77 -8.40 -15.05 0.23
CA VAL A 77 -7.15 -15.66 -0.25
C VAL A 77 -5.97 -15.16 0.58
N LEU A 78 -5.85 -13.83 0.73
CA LEU A 78 -4.79 -13.22 1.53
C LEU A 78 -4.81 -13.73 2.98
N ALA A 79 -5.99 -13.73 3.61
CA ALA A 79 -6.15 -14.18 4.99
C ALA A 79 -5.77 -15.66 5.20
N ARG A 80 -6.02 -16.55 4.21
CA ARG A 80 -5.62 -17.97 4.29
C ARG A 80 -4.11 -18.17 4.30
N LEU A 81 -3.36 -17.27 3.65
CA LEU A 81 -1.90 -17.24 3.71
C LEU A 81 -1.37 -16.40 4.88
N SER A 82 -2.24 -15.98 5.81
CA SER A 82 -1.88 -15.10 6.92
C SER A 82 -1.33 -13.73 6.47
N LEU A 83 -1.69 -13.25 5.28
CA LEU A 83 -1.44 -11.89 4.86
C LEU A 83 -2.54 -10.94 5.39
N PRO A 84 -2.20 -9.71 5.76
CA PRO A 84 -3.15 -8.63 5.97
C PRO A 84 -4.09 -8.48 4.76
N ALA A 85 -5.32 -8.10 5.06
CA ALA A 85 -6.32 -7.76 4.07
C ALA A 85 -7.28 -6.74 4.67
N TYR A 86 -7.63 -5.73 3.89
CA TYR A 86 -8.64 -4.75 4.27
C TYR A 86 -10.03 -5.29 4.02
N SER A 87 -10.70 -5.83 5.04
CA SER A 87 -12.11 -6.22 4.89
C SER A 87 -12.99 -4.98 4.71
N ALA A 88 -13.52 -4.79 3.50
CA ALA A 88 -14.51 -3.76 3.19
C ALA A 88 -15.79 -4.37 2.61
N SER A 89 -16.91 -3.70 2.89
CA SER A 89 -18.21 -3.98 2.28
C SER A 89 -19.02 -2.69 2.21
N ARG A 90 -19.96 -2.59 1.27
CA ARG A 90 -20.72 -1.34 1.06
C ARG A 90 -21.40 -0.84 2.33
N ARG A 91 -21.95 -1.75 3.15
CA ARG A 91 -22.62 -1.39 4.42
C ARG A 91 -21.70 -0.80 5.49
N MET A 92 -20.39 -0.91 5.35
CA MET A 92 -19.45 -0.29 6.28
C MET A 92 -19.31 1.22 6.03
N PHE A 93 -19.74 1.71 4.87
CA PHE A 93 -19.68 3.12 4.49
C PHE A 93 -21.07 3.76 4.63
N ASP A 94 -21.10 5.04 4.98
CA ASP A 94 -22.34 5.84 5.02
C ASP A 94 -22.53 6.56 3.67
N GLY A 95 -22.59 5.77 2.60
CA GLY A 95 -22.61 6.26 1.21
C GLY A 95 -21.68 5.45 0.29
N PRO A 96 -21.43 5.95 -0.94
CA PRO A 96 -20.42 5.40 -1.83
C PRO A 96 -19.04 5.39 -1.14
N PRO A 97 -18.21 4.34 -1.33
CA PRO A 97 -16.84 4.34 -0.85
C PRO A 97 -16.04 5.54 -1.42
N PHE A 98 -15.27 6.25 -0.60
CA PHE A 98 -14.44 7.39 -1.02
C PHE A 98 -13.51 7.06 -2.20
N MET A 99 -13.07 5.80 -2.32
CA MET A 99 -12.23 5.39 -3.44
C MET A 99 -12.94 5.46 -4.80
N GLU A 100 -14.27 5.36 -4.85
CA GLU A 100 -15.02 5.58 -6.10
C GLU A 100 -14.85 7.04 -6.59
N GLU A 101 -14.87 8.03 -5.68
CA GLU A 101 -14.63 9.44 -6.00
C GLU A 101 -13.17 9.70 -6.41
N VAL A 102 -12.20 9.09 -5.70
CA VAL A 102 -10.77 9.18 -6.04
C VAL A 102 -10.50 8.61 -7.43
N LEU A 103 -11.08 7.46 -7.77
CA LEU A 103 -10.93 6.86 -9.10
C LEU A 103 -11.53 7.74 -10.19
N GLN A 104 -12.72 8.31 -9.97
CA GLN A 104 -13.33 9.24 -10.91
C GLN A 104 -12.46 10.48 -11.15
N ALA A 105 -11.88 11.05 -10.09
CA ALA A 105 -10.99 12.20 -10.19
C ALA A 105 -9.69 11.88 -10.94
N LEU A 106 -9.13 10.68 -10.76
CA LEU A 106 -7.94 10.21 -11.47
C LEU A 106 -8.24 9.90 -12.94
N GLU A 107 -9.39 9.29 -13.23
CA GLU A 107 -9.86 9.04 -14.60
C GLU A 107 -10.03 10.35 -15.38
N ALA A 108 -10.62 11.37 -14.75
CA ALA A 108 -10.74 12.70 -15.33
C ALA A 108 -9.36 13.35 -15.63
N ALA A 109 -8.31 12.99 -14.89
CA ALA A 109 -6.92 13.39 -15.13
C ALA A 109 -6.16 12.49 -16.13
N GLY A 110 -6.86 11.54 -16.76
CA GLY A 110 -6.31 10.65 -17.79
C GLY A 110 -5.53 9.46 -17.23
N PHE A 111 -5.85 9.01 -16.02
CA PHE A 111 -5.35 7.75 -15.48
C PHE A 111 -6.33 6.61 -15.72
N GLU A 112 -5.81 5.46 -16.09
CA GLU A 112 -6.58 4.23 -16.28
C GLU A 112 -6.48 3.34 -15.04
N TYR A 113 -7.62 2.94 -14.49
CA TYR A 113 -7.64 1.84 -13.53
C TYR A 113 -7.39 0.52 -14.25
N THR A 114 -6.44 -0.27 -13.73
CA THR A 114 -6.17 -1.61 -14.22
C THR A 114 -5.91 -2.54 -13.04
N ASP A 115 -6.30 -3.79 -13.15
CA ASP A 115 -5.90 -4.80 -12.17
C ASP A 115 -4.45 -5.26 -12.38
N TYR A 116 -3.95 -5.14 -13.61
CA TYR A 116 -2.63 -5.63 -14.01
C TYR A 116 -1.93 -4.62 -14.94
N PRO A 117 -1.15 -3.68 -14.39
CA PRO A 117 -0.23 -2.89 -15.20
C PRO A 117 0.88 -3.81 -15.71
N PHE A 118 1.32 -3.69 -16.96
CA PHE A 118 2.42 -4.53 -17.42
C PHE A 118 3.76 -4.02 -16.87
N PRO A 119 4.62 -4.89 -16.31
CA PRO A 119 5.95 -4.49 -15.86
C PRO A 119 6.75 -3.80 -16.97
N GLY A 120 7.38 -2.66 -16.64
CA GLY A 120 8.20 -1.88 -17.57
C GLY A 120 7.40 -1.00 -18.54
N GLU A 121 6.07 -1.16 -18.63
CA GLU A 121 5.23 -0.33 -19.49
C GLU A 121 5.19 1.11 -18.98
N ARG A 122 5.18 2.05 -19.93
CA ARG A 122 5.01 3.47 -19.64
C ARG A 122 3.57 3.84 -19.96
N GLY A 123 2.84 4.30 -18.95
CA GLY A 123 1.48 4.78 -19.05
C GLY A 123 1.06 5.45 -17.75
N ARG A 124 -0.23 5.80 -17.65
CA ARG A 124 -0.83 6.41 -16.46
C ARG A 124 -1.83 5.43 -15.87
N TYR A 125 -1.40 4.67 -14.88
CA TYR A 125 -2.17 3.55 -14.35
C TYR A 125 -2.40 3.69 -12.86
N VAL A 126 -3.53 3.18 -12.40
CA VAL A 126 -3.92 3.11 -10.99
C VAL A 126 -4.25 1.67 -10.64
N VAL A 127 -3.72 1.20 -9.51
CA VAL A 127 -3.92 -0.17 -9.01
C VAL A 127 -4.22 -0.18 -7.51
N GLU A 128 -4.93 -1.21 -7.07
CA GLU A 128 -5.13 -1.50 -5.65
C GLU A 128 -3.86 -2.16 -5.08
N VAL A 129 -3.40 -1.69 -3.93
CA VAL A 129 -2.30 -2.30 -3.16
C VAL A 129 -2.71 -2.44 -1.70
N ASP A 130 -2.01 -3.29 -0.95
CA ASP A 130 -2.13 -3.37 0.51
C ASP A 130 -0.74 -3.17 1.13
N SER A 131 -0.56 -2.02 1.79
CA SER A 131 0.71 -1.60 2.39
C SER A 131 1.09 -2.49 3.57
N GLN A 132 0.11 -2.96 4.35
CA GLN A 132 0.35 -3.85 5.49
C GLN A 132 0.79 -5.23 5.00
N ALA A 133 0.15 -5.75 3.96
CA ALA A 133 0.57 -6.97 3.30
C ALA A 133 1.96 -6.82 2.68
N THR A 134 2.23 -5.70 2.01
CA THR A 134 3.56 -5.35 1.47
C THR A 134 4.64 -5.41 2.55
N LEU A 135 4.41 -4.77 3.71
CA LEU A 135 5.35 -4.80 4.83
C LEU A 135 5.60 -6.23 5.32
N LYS A 136 4.54 -7.03 5.43
CA LYS A 136 4.64 -8.42 5.85
C LYS A 136 5.41 -9.29 4.85
N VAL A 137 5.23 -9.07 3.54
CA VAL A 137 6.02 -9.76 2.50
C VAL A 137 7.50 -9.39 2.60
N ILE A 138 7.84 -8.11 2.83
CA ILE A 138 9.24 -7.70 3.00
C ILE A 138 9.88 -8.41 4.19
N LEU A 139 9.16 -8.52 5.32
CA LEU A 139 9.64 -9.26 6.50
C LEU A 139 9.81 -10.75 6.20
N PHE A 140 8.88 -11.35 5.47
CA PHE A 140 8.95 -12.74 5.05
C PHE A 140 10.18 -13.01 4.18
N GLU A 141 10.43 -12.19 3.17
CA GLU A 141 11.60 -12.34 2.29
C GLU A 141 12.92 -12.20 3.05
N ARG A 142 12.97 -11.39 4.12
CA ARG A 142 14.15 -11.26 4.99
C ARG A 142 14.37 -12.47 5.89
N ALA A 143 13.30 -13.11 6.34
CA ALA A 143 13.37 -14.33 7.12
C ALA A 143 13.83 -15.54 6.25
N GLY A 144 13.85 -15.38 4.93
CA GLY A 144 14.24 -16.40 3.95
C GLY A 144 13.05 -17.17 3.39
N ASP A 145 13.30 -17.95 2.35
CA ASP A 145 12.21 -18.60 1.60
C ASP A 145 11.42 -19.58 2.47
N GLY A 146 10.09 -19.48 2.35
CA GLY A 146 9.08 -20.17 3.15
C GLY A 146 9.02 -21.68 3.05
N GLY A 147 9.97 -22.31 2.35
CA GLY A 147 9.86 -23.71 1.93
C GLY A 147 9.23 -23.84 0.55
N ALA A 148 8.80 -25.05 0.19
CA ALA A 148 8.40 -25.38 -1.18
C ALA A 148 6.89 -25.25 -1.43
N ASP A 149 6.06 -25.42 -0.39
CA ASP A 149 4.60 -25.48 -0.52
C ASP A 149 3.85 -24.35 0.21
N ALA A 150 2.57 -24.17 -0.14
CA ALA A 150 1.72 -23.09 0.35
C ALA A 150 1.49 -23.14 1.87
N SER A 151 1.48 -24.34 2.46
CA SER A 151 1.21 -24.52 3.89
C SER A 151 2.40 -24.07 4.74
N GLU A 152 3.62 -24.36 4.29
CA GLU A 152 4.85 -23.89 4.93
C GLU A 152 4.96 -22.36 4.82
N VAL A 153 4.67 -21.79 3.65
CA VAL A 153 4.64 -20.34 3.45
C VAL A 153 3.63 -19.68 4.40
N ALA A 154 2.40 -20.21 4.49
CA ALA A 154 1.38 -19.68 5.39
C ALA A 154 1.78 -19.79 6.87
N ALA A 155 2.40 -20.91 7.27
CA ALA A 155 2.91 -21.10 8.63
C ALA A 155 3.98 -20.07 8.99
N LYS A 156 4.96 -19.84 8.11
CA LYS A 156 6.00 -18.82 8.35
C LYS A 156 5.42 -17.41 8.37
N LEU A 157 4.53 -17.08 7.45
CA LEU A 157 3.83 -15.78 7.47
C LEU A 157 3.07 -15.57 8.78
N LYS A 158 2.49 -16.63 9.35
CA LYS A 158 1.80 -16.56 10.64
C LYS A 158 2.74 -16.28 11.82
N GLU A 159 3.98 -16.76 11.77
CA GLU A 159 4.99 -16.54 12.82
C GLU A 159 5.56 -15.12 12.81
N LEU A 160 5.50 -14.43 11.67
CA LEU A 160 5.98 -13.05 11.57
C LEU A 160 5.10 -12.08 12.38
N PRO A 161 5.72 -11.03 12.96
CA PRO A 161 4.98 -10.03 13.73
C PRO A 161 3.96 -9.30 12.86
N GLU A 162 2.78 -9.06 13.43
CA GLU A 162 1.75 -8.22 12.81
C GLU A 162 2.02 -6.75 13.14
N ALA A 163 2.20 -5.91 12.11
CA ALA A 163 2.46 -4.49 12.29
C ALA A 163 1.19 -3.76 12.74
N ARG A 164 1.00 -3.65 14.07
CA ARG A 164 -0.16 -2.97 14.68
C ARG A 164 0.00 -1.44 14.69
N LEU A 165 0.30 -0.84 13.54
CA LEU A 165 0.68 0.59 13.42
C LEU A 165 -0.36 1.56 13.99
N ARG A 166 -1.65 1.20 13.85
CA ARG A 166 -2.80 2.03 14.25
C ARG A 166 -3.57 1.47 15.45
N LYS A 167 -3.09 0.41 16.10
CA LYS A 167 -3.78 -0.24 17.23
C LYS A 167 -2.89 -0.28 18.48
N GLY A 168 -3.52 -0.18 19.65
CA GLY A 168 -2.83 -0.21 20.94
C GLY A 168 -2.51 1.17 21.51
N ASN A 169 -1.81 1.19 22.64
CA ASN A 169 -1.40 2.43 23.30
C ASN A 169 -0.25 3.11 22.53
N LYS A 170 0.04 4.38 22.86
CA LYS A 170 1.06 5.19 22.17
C LYS A 170 2.44 4.52 22.12
N SER A 171 2.87 3.90 23.22
CA SER A 171 4.17 3.23 23.31
C SER A 171 4.26 2.06 22.34
N ALA A 172 3.27 1.15 22.36
CA ALA A 172 3.21 0.03 21.44
C ALA A 172 3.14 0.47 19.96
N ARG A 173 2.37 1.53 19.68
CA ARG A 173 2.29 2.12 18.33
C ARG A 173 3.62 2.71 17.88
N ALA A 174 4.28 3.49 18.72
CA ALA A 174 5.58 4.10 18.41
C ALA A 174 6.64 3.03 18.09
N GLU A 175 6.71 1.96 18.89
CA GLU A 175 7.64 0.85 18.62
C GLU A 175 7.30 0.08 17.33
N ALA A 176 6.02 -0.15 17.04
CA ALA A 176 5.61 -0.75 15.78
C ALA A 176 5.99 0.11 14.57
N ILE A 177 5.82 1.43 14.67
CA ILE A 177 6.21 2.39 13.62
C ILE A 177 7.73 2.41 13.43
N LYS A 178 8.52 2.47 14.51
CA LYS A 178 9.99 2.38 14.43
C LYS A 178 10.45 1.11 13.71
N SER A 179 9.84 -0.03 14.06
CA SER A 179 10.14 -1.31 13.42
C SER A 179 9.81 -1.30 11.92
N ALA A 180 8.69 -0.70 11.53
CA ALA A 180 8.34 -0.51 10.12
C ALA A 180 9.32 0.41 9.38
N ILE A 181 9.72 1.53 9.97
CA ILE A 181 10.72 2.45 9.39
C ILE A 181 12.08 1.75 9.22
N SER A 182 12.52 1.00 10.23
CA SER A 182 13.73 0.18 10.14
C SER A 182 13.63 -0.85 9.01
N THR A 183 12.46 -1.47 8.85
CA THR A 183 12.20 -2.36 7.71
C THR A 183 12.29 -1.60 6.39
N LEU A 184 11.73 -0.41 6.25
CA LEU A 184 11.88 0.37 5.02
C LEU A 184 13.33 0.72 4.71
N TRP A 185 14.14 1.03 5.74
CA TRP A 185 15.54 1.43 5.60
C TRP A 185 16.40 0.39 4.86
N ASP A 186 16.24 -0.88 5.20
CA ASP A 186 17.04 -1.97 4.60
C ASP A 186 16.39 -2.59 3.35
N THR A 187 15.32 -1.98 2.82
CA THR A 187 14.57 -2.57 1.70
C THR A 187 15.29 -2.35 0.37
N LYS A 188 15.64 -3.46 -0.30
CA LYS A 188 16.36 -3.44 -1.57
C LYS A 188 15.60 -2.64 -2.64
N GLY A 189 16.23 -1.57 -3.12
CA GLY A 189 15.68 -0.75 -4.20
C GLY A 189 14.82 0.41 -3.74
N LEU A 190 14.60 0.56 -2.43
CA LEU A 190 14.03 1.76 -1.83
C LEU A 190 15.15 2.64 -1.28
N ARG A 191 15.03 3.96 -1.45
CA ARG A 191 15.99 4.95 -0.93
C ARG A 191 15.22 6.03 -0.19
N LEU A 192 15.27 5.96 1.15
CA LEU A 192 14.54 6.87 2.02
C LEU A 192 15.15 8.28 2.10
N ARG A 193 16.45 8.43 1.78
CA ARG A 193 17.14 9.71 1.88
C ARG A 193 17.19 10.45 0.55
N THR A 194 16.64 11.65 0.54
CA THR A 194 16.97 12.70 -0.43
C THR A 194 17.21 14.01 0.32
N GLY A 195 18.19 14.80 -0.13
CA GLY A 195 18.67 15.99 0.60
C GLY A 195 17.64 17.09 0.81
N ASN A 196 16.46 16.98 0.19
CA ASN A 196 15.44 18.03 0.14
C ASN A 196 14.27 17.79 1.10
N LEU A 197 14.28 16.71 1.89
CA LEU A 197 13.20 16.39 2.82
C LEU A 197 13.47 16.94 4.25
N SER A 198 12.43 17.45 4.89
CA SER A 198 12.40 18.05 6.24
C SER A 198 12.22 17.01 7.35
N GLY A 199 12.78 17.23 8.53
CA GLY A 199 12.48 16.43 9.73
C GLY A 199 11.23 16.90 10.50
N ASP A 200 10.54 17.92 10.00
CA ASP A 200 9.35 18.48 10.65
C ASP A 200 8.09 17.72 10.22
N ILE A 201 7.51 16.95 11.15
CA ILE A 201 6.27 16.20 10.93
C ILE A 201 5.06 17.12 10.70
N GLY A 202 5.11 18.37 11.16
CA GLY A 202 4.06 19.37 10.92
C GLY A 202 4.08 19.94 9.50
N SER A 203 5.15 19.73 8.74
CA SER A 203 5.26 20.21 7.36
C SER A 203 4.18 19.57 6.48
N PRO A 204 3.47 20.36 5.64
CA PRO A 204 2.42 19.85 4.75
C PRO A 204 2.97 18.92 3.66
N GLU A 205 4.27 18.97 3.41
CA GLU A 205 4.96 18.19 2.39
C GLU A 205 6.42 17.91 2.75
N ASN A 206 7.02 17.02 1.97
CA ASN A 206 8.45 16.72 1.94
C ASN A 206 9.00 16.30 3.31
N VAL A 207 8.25 15.49 4.08
CA VAL A 207 8.68 14.96 5.38
C VAL A 207 9.62 13.76 5.18
N ASP A 208 10.77 13.77 5.85
CA ASP A 208 11.76 12.70 5.88
C ASP A 208 11.47 11.76 7.05
N VAL A 209 10.82 10.63 6.79
CA VAL A 209 10.51 9.64 7.81
C VAL A 209 11.77 9.13 8.55
N SER A 210 12.95 9.18 7.92
CA SER A 210 14.21 8.73 8.53
C SER A 210 14.82 9.72 9.53
N LYS A 211 14.29 10.96 9.57
CA LYS A 211 14.71 12.01 10.52
C LYS A 211 13.75 12.15 11.72
N LEU A 212 12.62 11.44 11.70
CA LEU A 212 11.61 11.56 12.74
C LEU A 212 12.02 10.76 13.98
N ASP A 213 12.02 11.42 15.14
CA ASP A 213 12.15 10.77 16.44
C ASP A 213 10.78 10.26 16.91
N VAL A 214 10.38 9.10 16.38
CA VAL A 214 9.08 8.50 16.71
C VAL A 214 9.09 8.07 18.17
N SER A 215 8.16 8.56 18.98
CA SER A 215 8.11 8.21 20.41
C SER A 215 6.68 8.22 20.97
N ALA A 216 6.53 7.73 22.21
CA ALA A 216 5.24 7.74 22.91
C ALA A 216 4.79 9.15 23.34
N GLU A 217 5.69 10.14 23.30
CA GLU A 217 5.39 11.54 23.61
C GLU A 217 4.60 12.22 22.49
N MET A 218 4.69 11.70 21.26
CA MET A 218 3.89 12.17 20.13
C MET A 218 2.40 12.07 20.43
N THR A 219 1.63 13.00 19.88
CA THR A 219 0.18 12.95 19.85
C THR A 219 -0.30 11.80 18.97
N HIS A 220 -1.56 11.38 19.14
CA HIS A 220 -2.15 10.37 18.25
C HIS A 220 -2.15 10.83 16.79
N ALA A 221 -2.47 12.10 16.54
CA ALA A 221 -2.47 12.70 15.20
C ALA A 221 -1.08 12.67 14.56
N GLU A 222 -0.02 12.99 15.31
CA GLU A 222 1.35 12.89 14.78
C GLU A 222 1.72 11.44 14.48
N LEU A 223 1.39 10.47 15.36
CA LEU A 223 1.61 9.06 15.07
C LEU A 223 0.84 8.59 13.83
N ASP A 224 -0.43 9.00 13.66
CA ASP A 224 -1.24 8.67 12.48
C ASP A 224 -0.66 9.28 11.19
N ARG A 225 -0.08 10.47 11.30
CA ARG A 225 0.64 11.13 10.20
C ARG A 225 1.89 10.36 9.79
N VAL A 226 2.69 9.89 10.76
CA VAL A 226 3.86 9.03 10.48
C VAL A 226 3.43 7.69 9.88
N VAL A 227 2.35 7.09 10.38
CA VAL A 227 1.84 5.85 9.78
C VAL A 227 1.44 6.06 8.34
N SER A 228 0.76 7.16 8.02
CA SER A 228 0.32 7.45 6.65
C SER A 228 1.52 7.63 5.70
N LEU A 229 2.64 8.19 6.17
CA LEU A 229 3.90 8.21 5.41
C LEU A 229 4.44 6.79 5.17
N VAL A 230 4.47 5.95 6.20
CA VAL A 230 4.95 4.56 6.09
C VAL A 230 4.10 3.77 5.09
N GLU A 231 2.77 3.86 5.20
CA GLU A 231 1.81 3.20 4.31
C GLU A 231 1.94 3.73 2.86
N GLY A 232 2.07 5.04 2.68
CA GLY A 232 2.32 5.65 1.37
C GLY A 232 3.65 5.22 0.75
N ILE A 233 4.73 5.12 1.52
CA ILE A 233 6.03 4.61 1.05
C ILE A 233 5.91 3.15 0.60
N LEU A 234 5.22 2.31 1.38
CA LEU A 234 4.99 0.90 1.05
C LEU A 234 4.17 0.76 -0.23
N ALA A 235 3.09 1.54 -0.37
CA ALA A 235 2.28 1.56 -1.59
C ALA A 235 3.11 1.96 -2.82
N ALA A 236 3.91 3.03 -2.72
CA ALA A 236 4.77 3.50 -3.80
C ALA A 236 5.86 2.47 -4.15
N TYR A 237 6.41 1.82 -3.13
CA TYR A 237 7.41 0.76 -3.31
C TYR A 237 6.81 -0.46 -4.02
N THR A 238 5.57 -0.86 -3.71
CA THR A 238 4.92 -2.00 -4.36
C THR A 238 4.82 -1.81 -5.86
N VAL A 239 4.31 -0.66 -6.30
CA VAL A 239 4.20 -0.37 -7.74
C VAL A 239 5.57 -0.17 -8.42
N HIS A 240 6.54 0.44 -7.72
CA HIS A 240 7.92 0.56 -8.22
C HIS A 240 8.58 -0.80 -8.43
N ARG A 241 8.47 -1.68 -7.42
CA ARG A 241 9.04 -3.03 -7.46
C ARG A 241 8.41 -3.86 -8.57
N HIS A 242 7.09 -3.80 -8.70
CA HIS A 242 6.35 -4.45 -9.78
C HIS A 242 6.85 -3.99 -11.15
N TRP A 243 6.91 -2.67 -11.39
CA TRP A 243 7.37 -2.11 -12.66
C TRP A 243 8.81 -2.50 -12.99
N LYS A 244 9.68 -2.64 -11.98
CA LYS A 244 11.06 -3.13 -12.15
C LYS A 244 11.16 -4.64 -12.41
N GLY A 245 10.05 -5.37 -12.43
CA GLY A 245 10.02 -6.82 -12.66
C GLY A 245 10.67 -7.64 -11.53
N ARG A 246 10.64 -7.14 -10.28
CA ARG A 246 11.34 -7.75 -9.13
C ARG A 246 10.46 -8.70 -8.31
N GLY A 247 9.57 -9.43 -8.97
CA GLY A 247 8.63 -10.35 -8.33
C GLY A 247 7.46 -9.63 -7.66
N SER A 248 6.27 -9.91 -8.17
CA SER A 248 4.98 -9.40 -7.71
C SER A 248 3.89 -10.37 -8.13
N ALA A 249 2.71 -10.24 -7.56
CA ALA A 249 1.53 -10.97 -7.97
C ALA A 249 0.30 -10.09 -7.85
N VAL A 250 -0.69 -10.34 -8.70
CA VAL A 250 -2.03 -9.78 -8.60
C VAL A 250 -2.99 -10.89 -8.20
N VAL A 251 -3.71 -10.66 -7.11
CA VAL A 251 -4.71 -11.58 -6.56
C VAL A 251 -6.09 -10.99 -6.85
N GLY A 252 -6.94 -11.70 -7.60
CA GLY A 252 -8.22 -11.18 -8.06
C GLY A 252 -8.12 -10.33 -9.33
N LEU A 253 -9.24 -10.07 -9.99
CA LEU A 253 -9.38 -9.25 -11.20
C LEU A 253 -10.82 -8.73 -11.31
N GLY A 254 -10.99 -7.64 -12.04
CA GLY A 254 -12.27 -7.04 -12.43
C GLY A 254 -13.11 -6.57 -11.24
N ASP A 255 -14.42 -6.63 -11.42
CA ASP A 255 -15.41 -6.08 -10.48
C ASP A 255 -15.39 -6.76 -9.09
N GLU A 256 -14.74 -7.91 -8.95
CA GLU A 256 -14.58 -8.63 -7.68
C GLU A 256 -13.44 -8.08 -6.81
N GLY A 257 -12.64 -7.16 -7.36
CA GLY A 257 -11.45 -6.57 -6.75
C GLY A 257 -10.17 -7.34 -7.06
N SER A 258 -9.08 -6.59 -7.09
CA SER A 258 -7.72 -7.08 -7.27
C SER A 258 -6.81 -6.48 -6.20
N VAL A 259 -5.69 -7.12 -5.88
CA VAL A 259 -4.64 -6.53 -5.03
C VAL A 259 -3.29 -6.88 -5.64
N LEU A 260 -2.52 -5.86 -5.99
CA LEU A 260 -1.12 -6.00 -6.37
C LEU A 260 -0.23 -6.04 -5.12
N LEU A 261 0.61 -7.07 -5.01
CA LEU A 261 1.56 -7.23 -3.92
C LEU A 261 2.94 -7.60 -4.45
N PRO A 262 4.01 -7.24 -3.73
CA PRO A 262 5.29 -7.91 -3.89
C PRO A 262 5.13 -9.41 -3.62
N ALA A 263 5.89 -10.24 -4.34
CA ALA A 263 5.95 -11.66 -4.06
C ALA A 263 7.23 -12.27 -4.63
N ASN A 264 8.00 -12.97 -3.80
CA ASN A 264 9.03 -13.90 -4.27
C ASN A 264 8.38 -15.16 -4.87
N GLU A 265 9.18 -16.02 -5.48
CA GLU A 265 8.68 -17.22 -6.16
C GLU A 265 7.90 -18.15 -5.22
N ALA A 266 8.33 -18.29 -3.96
CA ALA A 266 7.64 -19.12 -2.97
C ALA A 266 6.24 -18.58 -2.67
N LEU A 267 6.11 -17.27 -2.44
CA LEU A 267 4.82 -16.64 -2.20
C LEU A 267 3.94 -16.63 -3.45
N GLN A 268 4.52 -16.45 -4.64
CA GLN A 268 3.78 -16.57 -5.90
C GLN A 268 3.15 -17.95 -6.06
N ARG A 269 3.90 -19.03 -5.82
CA ARG A 269 3.35 -20.40 -5.86
C ARG A 269 2.24 -20.60 -4.84
N ALA A 270 2.41 -20.11 -3.61
CA ALA A 270 1.41 -20.22 -2.56
C ALA A 270 0.12 -19.47 -2.91
N LEU A 271 0.25 -18.23 -3.42
CA LEU A 271 -0.88 -17.43 -3.89
C LEU A 271 -1.59 -18.08 -5.08
N ALA A 272 -0.85 -18.58 -6.07
CA ALA A 272 -1.41 -19.25 -7.24
C ALA A 272 -2.24 -20.48 -6.84
N GLU A 273 -1.72 -21.30 -5.92
CA GLU A 273 -2.42 -22.49 -5.42
C GLU A 273 -3.69 -22.11 -4.64
N GLU A 274 -3.61 -21.13 -3.74
CA GLU A 274 -4.78 -20.69 -2.97
C GLU A 274 -5.84 -20.03 -3.86
N CYS A 275 -5.43 -19.24 -4.86
CA CYS A 275 -6.33 -18.68 -5.87
C CYS A 275 -7.03 -19.79 -6.65
N ARG A 276 -6.31 -20.83 -7.07
CA ARG A 276 -6.86 -21.99 -7.78
C ARG A 276 -7.91 -22.72 -6.93
N VAL A 277 -7.62 -22.97 -5.66
CA VAL A 277 -8.55 -23.60 -4.71
C VAL A 277 -9.79 -22.73 -4.48
N SER A 278 -9.59 -21.43 -4.35
CA SER A 278 -10.66 -20.45 -4.08
C SER A 278 -11.40 -19.97 -5.33
N LYS A 279 -10.99 -20.40 -6.53
CA LYS A 279 -11.51 -19.94 -7.84
C LYS A 279 -11.44 -18.42 -7.99
N VAL A 280 -10.32 -17.85 -7.59
CA VAL A 280 -9.98 -16.43 -7.73
C VAL A 280 -8.95 -16.29 -8.86
N ALA A 281 -9.07 -15.25 -9.67
CA ALA A 281 -8.10 -14.99 -10.73
C ALA A 281 -6.72 -14.65 -10.13
N TYR A 282 -5.66 -14.98 -10.85
CA TYR A 282 -4.28 -14.79 -10.41
C TYR A 282 -3.42 -14.44 -11.62
N VAL A 283 -2.61 -13.39 -11.50
CA VAL A 283 -1.69 -12.90 -12.55
C VAL A 283 -0.31 -12.59 -11.97
#